data_AF-A0AAU8EVH3-F1
#
_entry.id   AF-A0AAU8EVH3-F1
#
_cell.length_a   1.000
_cell.length_b   1.000
_cell.length_c   1.000
_cell.angle_alpha   90.00
_cell.angle_beta   90.00
_cell.angle_gamma   90.00
#
_symmetry.space_group_name_H-M   'P 1'
#
loop_
_entity.id
_entity.type
_entity.pdbx_description
1 polymer ?
#
loop_
_entity_poly.entity_id
_entity_poly.type
_entity_poly.pdbx_seq_one_letter_code
_entity_poly.pdbx_strand_id
1 'polypeptide(L)' 'MTIKIWDRSAVDHTLESLVHDFSSRANAHKNDVAVHLTGPNTFTLSLNTGAL' A
#
# COMPACT_ATOMS: atom_id res chain seq x y z
N MET A 1 6.36 -3.37 -1.43
CA MET A 1 6.38 -3.63 0.03
C MET A 1 5.25 -4.58 0.36
N THR A 2 5.47 -5.56 1.24
CA THR A 2 4.41 -6.50 1.66
C THR A 2 4.22 -6.41 3.16
N ILE A 3 2.98 -6.35 3.62
CA ILE A 3 2.62 -6.24 5.03
C ILE A 3 1.46 -7.17 5.39
N LYS A 4 1.42 -7.64 6.64
CA LYS A 4 0.26 -8.30 7.23
C LYS A 4 -0.45 -7.39 8.22
N ILE A 5 -1.76 -7.21 8.06
CA ILE A 5 -2.61 -6.41 8.95
C ILE A 5 -3.58 -7.34 9.67
N TRP A 6 -3.33 -7.62 10.94
CA TRP A 6 -4.13 -8.55 11.73
C TRP A 6 -5.37 -7.90 12.35
N ASP A 7 -5.25 -6.64 12.76
CA ASP A 7 -6.38 -5.87 13.25
C ASP A 7 -7.24 -5.40 12.08
N ARG A 8 -8.35 -6.13 11.85
CA ARG A 8 -9.28 -5.84 10.77
C ARG A 8 -10.08 -4.56 10.97
N SER A 9 -10.23 -4.10 12.21
CA SER A 9 -10.92 -2.82 12.49
C SER A 9 -10.07 -1.62 12.07
N ALA A 10 -8.77 -1.83 11.88
CA ALA A 10 -7.78 -0.82 11.60
C ALA A 10 -7.27 -0.79 10.14
N VAL A 11 -7.77 -1.70 9.28
CA VAL A 11 -7.20 -1.92 7.94
C VAL A 11 -7.19 -0.64 7.11
N ASP A 12 -8.29 0.09 7.07
CA ASP A 12 -8.43 1.25 6.19
C ASP A 12 -7.43 2.36 6.55
N HIS A 13 -7.40 2.78 7.81
CA HIS A 13 -6.47 3.83 8.26
C HIS A 13 -5.01 3.37 8.22
N THR A 14 -4.76 2.08 8.45
CA THR A 14 -3.40 1.50 8.35
C THR A 14 -2.92 1.55 6.89
N LEU A 15 -3.76 1.15 5.94
CA LEU A 15 -3.43 1.21 4.52
C LEU A 15 -3.23 2.64 4.05
N GLU A 16 -4.04 3.59 4.50
CA GLU A 16 -3.88 5.00 4.16
C GLU A 16 -2.54 5.56 4.62
N SER A 17 -2.14 5.28 5.87
CA SER A 17 -0.83 5.69 6.41
C SER A 17 0.31 5.04 5.62
N LEU A 18 0.19 3.75 5.29
CA LEU A 18 1.23 3.05 4.53
C LEU A 18 1.37 3.56 3.10
N VAL A 19 0.26 3.90 2.44
CA VAL A 19 0.28 4.50 1.10
C VAL A 19 0.97 5.85 1.15
N HIS A 20 0.66 6.69 2.15
CA HIS A 20 1.33 7.97 2.34
C HIS A 20 2.84 7.82 2.55
N ASP A 21 3.24 6.94 3.47
CA ASP A 21 4.66 6.76 3.80
C ASP A 21 5.43 6.13 2.63
N PHE A 22 4.81 5.18 1.94
CA PHE A 22 5.38 4.54 0.76
C PHE A 22 5.55 5.55 -0.38
N SER A 23 4.54 6.37 -0.66
CA SER A 23 4.60 7.39 -1.73
C SER A 23 5.64 8.46 -1.42
N SER A 24 5.72 8.93 -0.17
CA SER A 24 6.72 9.91 0.27
C SER A 24 8.15 9.36 0.11
N ARG A 25 8.41 8.11 0.54
CA ARG A 25 9.72 7.47 0.36
C ARG A 25 10.08 7.22 -1.10
N ALA A 26 9.08 6.93 -1.94
CA ALA A 26 9.25 6.72 -3.37
C ALA A 26 9.32 8.01 -4.19
N ASN A 27 9.11 9.19 -3.57
CA ASN A 27 8.91 10.46 -4.27
C ASN A 27 7.85 10.35 -5.39
N ALA A 28 6.75 9.65 -5.09
CA ALA A 28 5.64 9.40 -6.00
C ALA A 28 4.34 10.01 -5.45
N HIS A 29 3.35 10.21 -6.31
CA HIS A 29 2.03 10.62 -5.85
C HIS A 29 1.31 9.41 -5.21
N LYS A 30 0.41 9.65 -4.24
CA LYS A 30 -0.39 8.56 -3.64
C LYS A 30 -1.18 7.77 -4.69
N ASN A 31 -1.67 8.45 -5.73
CA ASN A 31 -2.40 7.82 -6.84
C ASN A 31 -1.52 6.86 -7.67
N ASP A 32 -0.20 6.97 -7.56
CA ASP A 32 0.75 6.07 -8.21
C ASP A 32 1.00 4.83 -7.36
N VAL A 33 0.35 4.66 -6.20
CA VAL A 33 0.51 3.48 -5.34
C VAL A 33 -0.65 2.51 -5.57
N ALA A 34 -0.33 1.31 -6.03
CA ALA A 34 -1.27 0.20 -6.07
C ALA A 34 -1.21 -0.60 -4.77
N VAL A 35 -2.37 -1.00 -4.27
CA VAL A 35 -2.50 -1.89 -3.12
C VAL A 35 -3.19 -3.17 -3.58
N HIS A 36 -2.51 -4.30 -3.42
CA HIS A 36 -3.00 -5.62 -3.79
C HIS A 36 -3.21 -6.48 -2.55
N LEU A 37 -4.38 -7.06 -2.38
CA LEU A 37 -4.59 -8.14 -1.41
C LEU A 37 -4.00 -9.44 -2.01
N THR A 38 -2.85 -9.86 -1.51
CA THR A 38 -2.10 -11.01 -2.04
C THR A 38 -2.25 -12.28 -1.21
N GLY A 39 -2.94 -12.20 -0.07
CA GLY A 39 -3.26 -13.35 0.76
C GLY A 39 -4.12 -12.96 1.98
N PRO A 40 -4.41 -13.92 2.88
CA PRO A 40 -5.16 -13.64 4.11
C PRO A 40 -4.48 -12.53 4.91
N ASN A 41 -5.18 -11.40 5.06
CA ASN A 41 -4.69 -10.22 5.76
C ASN A 41 -3.34 -9.68 5.22
N THR A 42 -2.94 -10.06 4.00
CA THR A 42 -1.63 -9.74 3.43
C THR A 42 -1.79 -8.80 2.26
N PHE A 43 -1.18 -7.63 2.35
CA PHE A 43 -1.27 -6.56 1.37
C PHE A 43 0.09 -6.26 0.77
N THR A 44 0.14 -6.10 -0.54
CA THR A 44 1.33 -5.70 -1.28
C THR A 44 1.11 -4.32 -1.87
N LEU A 45 1.96 -3.37 -1.49
CA LEU A 45 2.04 -2.04 -2.08
C LEU A 45 3.11 -2.01 -3.17
N SER A 46 2.77 -1.49 -4.33
CA SER A 46 3.68 -1.29 -5.46
C SER A 46 3.42 0.07 -6.10
N LEU A 47 4.39 0.58 -6.86
CA LEU A 47 4.15 1.75 -7.70
C LEU A 47 3.49 1.30 -9.00
N ASN A 48 2.46 2.02 -9.42
CA ASN A 48 1.99 2.11 -10.80
C ASN A 48 3.03 2.90 -11.60
N THR A 49 4.25 2.39 -11.70
CA THR A 49 5.13 2.80 -12.79
C THR A 49 4.41 2.33 -14.05
N GLY A 50 3.76 3.25 -14.76
CA GLY A 50 3.19 2.96 -16.06
C GLY A 50 4.22 2.14 -16.84
N ALA A 51 3.80 0.98 -17.35
CA ALA A 51 4.52 0.35 -18.44
C ALA A 51 4.67 1.44 -19.52
N LEU A 52 5.88 1.97 -19.65
CA LEU A 52 6.31 2.73 -20.83
C LEU A 52 6.53 1.75 -21.97
#